data_AF-A0A7V4AAJ4-F1
#
_entry.id   AF-A0A7V4AAJ4-F1
#
_cell.length_a   1.000
_cell.length_b   1.000
_cell.length_c   1.000
_cell.angle_alpha   90.00
_cell.angle_beta   90.00
_cell.angle_gamma   90.00
#
_symmetry.space_group_name_H-M   'P 1'
#
loop_
_entity.id
_entity.type
_entity.pdbx_description
1 polymer ?
#
loop_
_entity_poly.entity_id
_entity_poly.type
_entity_poly.pdbx_seq_one_letter_code
_entity_poly.pdbx_strand_id
1 'polypeptide(L)'
;MILLIFFLLSSSYINRIDSVKEDISSEFRLKIQESNKMFSGIVIGIGAGIISSLIDDELKNFSEKINAKVLGKIMSFPGDGIIITPLVLGGYIFGVISENQKLKSAFLKSMSNLLFSTIAVQILKFSGRERPSAADFQYDFSFPGIKSKFRSFPSGHAQASSAVYFTLGKHLCENKLCSIILFSVPPIVSFGRILENSHWLSDTISGMIIGVSFELF
;
A
#
# COMPACT_ATOMS: atom_id res chain seq x y z
N MET A 1 -4.33 40.78 -4.88
CA MET A 1 -5.54 39.98 -4.59
C MET A 1 -6.43 39.82 -5.83
N ILE A 2 -6.79 40.91 -6.54
CA ILE A 2 -7.65 40.87 -7.74
C ILE A 2 -7.02 40.08 -8.92
N LEU A 3 -5.71 40.22 -9.16
CA LEU A 3 -4.97 39.45 -10.18
C LEU A 3 -4.93 37.93 -9.89
N LEU A 4 -4.87 37.55 -8.61
CA LEU A 4 -4.91 36.14 -8.20
C LEU A 4 -6.29 35.54 -8.45
N ILE A 5 -7.35 36.32 -8.20
CA ILE A 5 -8.74 35.94 -8.47
C ILE A 5 -8.98 35.83 -9.98
N PHE A 6 -8.47 36.76 -10.80
CA PHE A 6 -8.56 36.67 -12.27
C PHE A 6 -7.79 35.47 -12.85
N PHE A 7 -6.62 35.14 -12.29
CA PHE A 7 -5.85 33.96 -12.68
C PHE A 7 -6.60 32.65 -12.33
N LEU A 8 -7.21 32.59 -11.14
CA LEU A 8 -8.06 31.49 -10.67
C LEU A 8 -9.40 31.39 -11.42
N LEU A 9 -9.87 32.47 -12.04
CA LEU A 9 -11.10 32.51 -12.85
C LEU A 9 -10.82 32.40 -14.36
N SER A 10 -9.57 32.21 -14.76
CA SER A 10 -9.25 32.00 -16.17
C SER A 10 -9.89 30.70 -16.67
N SER A 11 -10.47 30.73 -17.87
CA SER A 11 -11.08 29.54 -18.48
C SER A 11 -10.11 28.35 -18.54
N SER A 12 -8.80 28.61 -18.74
CA SER A 12 -7.75 27.60 -18.69
C SER A 12 -7.64 26.91 -17.33
N TYR A 13 -7.72 27.67 -16.22
CA TYR A 13 -7.65 27.11 -14.88
C TYR A 13 -8.90 26.28 -14.53
N ILE A 14 -10.09 26.79 -14.88
CA ILE A 14 -11.37 26.07 -14.69
C ILE A 14 -11.35 24.74 -15.46
N ASN A 15 -10.95 24.76 -16.73
CA ASN A 15 -10.84 23.57 -17.57
C ASN A 15 -9.86 22.53 -16.96
N ARG A 16 -8.78 22.99 -16.34
CA ARG A 16 -7.81 22.11 -15.67
C ARG A 16 -8.40 21.44 -14.43
N ILE A 17 -9.17 22.17 -13.62
CA ILE A 17 -9.87 21.61 -12.45
C ILE A 17 -10.89 20.57 -12.89
N ASP A 18 -11.68 20.85 -13.92
CA ASP A 18 -12.70 19.92 -14.39
C ASP A 18 -12.08 18.66 -15.01
N SER A 19 -10.94 18.79 -15.71
CA SER A 19 -10.15 17.63 -16.14
C SER A 19 -9.64 16.79 -14.97
N VAL A 20 -9.13 17.41 -13.90
CA VAL A 20 -8.67 16.69 -12.70
C VAL A 20 -9.82 15.97 -12.01
N LYS A 21 -10.99 16.62 -11.88
CA LYS A 21 -12.20 15.98 -11.33
C LYS A 21 -12.64 14.78 -12.16
N GLU A 22 -12.63 14.92 -13.49
CA GLU A 22 -13.03 13.83 -14.38
C GLU A 22 -12.03 12.66 -14.32
N ASP A 23 -10.73 12.94 -14.32
CA ASP A 23 -9.68 11.92 -14.15
C ASP A 23 -9.88 11.13 -12.84
N ILE A 24 -10.06 11.83 -11.72
CA ILE A 24 -10.26 11.18 -10.41
C ILE A 24 -11.57 10.39 -10.40
N SER A 25 -12.66 10.99 -10.87
CA SER A 25 -13.97 10.34 -10.83
C SER A 25 -14.04 9.12 -11.74
N SER A 26 -13.41 9.16 -12.91
CA SER A 26 -13.31 8.03 -13.83
C SER A 26 -12.49 6.89 -13.24
N GLU A 27 -11.32 7.18 -12.65
CA GLU A 27 -10.50 6.17 -11.99
C GLU A 27 -11.25 5.53 -10.81
N PHE A 28 -11.99 6.30 -10.02
CA PHE A 28 -12.81 5.75 -8.93
C PHE A 28 -13.95 4.86 -9.43
N ARG A 29 -14.65 5.28 -10.50
CA ARG A 29 -15.69 4.46 -11.14
C ARG A 29 -15.11 3.14 -11.62
N LEU A 30 -13.92 3.15 -12.22
CA LEU A 30 -13.22 1.94 -12.64
C LEU A 30 -12.91 1.02 -11.45
N LYS A 31 -12.41 1.53 -10.32
CA LYS A 31 -12.12 0.70 -9.14
C LYS A 31 -13.37 0.08 -8.52
N ILE A 32 -14.50 0.78 -8.56
CA ILE A 32 -15.78 0.24 -8.11
C ILE A 32 -16.25 -0.89 -9.06
N GLN A 33 -16.14 -0.67 -10.37
CA GLN A 33 -16.50 -1.66 -11.38
C GLN A 33 -15.60 -2.90 -11.30
N GLU A 34 -14.32 -2.72 -10.99
CA GLU A 34 -13.32 -3.78 -10.80
C GLU A 34 -13.24 -4.30 -9.35
N SER A 35 -14.27 -4.08 -8.53
CA SER A 35 -14.27 -4.50 -7.12
C SER A 35 -14.11 -6.02 -6.94
N ASN A 36 -14.46 -6.82 -7.95
CA ASN A 36 -14.17 -8.25 -7.99
C ASN A 36 -12.67 -8.56 -7.85
N LYS A 37 -11.78 -7.72 -8.40
CA LYS A 37 -10.33 -7.87 -8.26
C LYS A 37 -9.88 -7.73 -6.81
N MET A 38 -10.40 -6.72 -6.12
CA MET A 38 -10.15 -6.52 -4.69
C MET A 38 -10.68 -7.70 -3.87
N PHE A 39 -11.87 -8.20 -4.18
CA PHE A 39 -12.42 -9.39 -3.52
C PHE A 39 -11.54 -10.63 -3.72
N SER A 40 -11.12 -10.90 -4.96
CA SER A 40 -10.18 -11.99 -5.28
C SER A 40 -8.87 -11.85 -4.50
N GLY A 41 -8.30 -10.64 -4.46
CA GLY A 41 -7.07 -10.39 -3.71
C GLY A 41 -7.22 -10.56 -2.20
N ILE A 42 -8.39 -10.23 -1.63
CA ILE A 42 -8.68 -10.53 -0.22
C ILE A 42 -8.76 -12.05 0.01
N VAL A 43 -9.50 -12.79 -0.81
CA VAL A 43 -9.65 -14.24 -0.67
C VAL A 43 -8.29 -14.95 -0.81
N ILE A 44 -7.54 -14.63 -1.86
CA ILE A 44 -6.21 -15.19 -2.11
C ILE A 44 -5.24 -14.74 -1.00
N GLY A 45 -5.31 -13.49 -0.58
CA GLY A 45 -4.48 -12.94 0.49
C GLY A 45 -4.70 -13.66 1.82
N ILE A 46 -5.94 -13.94 2.19
CA ILE A 46 -6.28 -14.72 3.39
C ILE A 46 -5.77 -16.16 3.26
N GLY A 47 -6.03 -16.82 2.12
CA GLY A 47 -5.56 -18.19 1.87
C GLY A 47 -4.03 -18.32 1.95
N ALA A 48 -3.31 -17.40 1.31
CA ALA A 48 -1.85 -17.34 1.38
C ALA A 48 -1.34 -17.01 2.80
N GLY A 49 -2.07 -16.17 3.54
CA GLY A 49 -1.78 -15.86 4.94
C GLY A 49 -1.86 -17.10 5.84
N ILE A 50 -2.91 -17.91 5.68
CA ILE A 50 -3.08 -19.17 6.42
C ILE A 50 -1.94 -20.15 6.10
N ILE A 51 -1.56 -20.29 4.83
CA ILE A 51 -0.47 -21.20 4.44
C ILE A 51 0.87 -20.71 5.01
N SER A 52 1.14 -19.41 4.92
CA SER A 52 2.39 -18.84 5.40
C SER A 52 2.48 -18.71 6.92
N SER A 53 1.36 -18.77 7.66
CA SER A 53 1.40 -18.72 9.12
C SER A 53 2.05 -19.94 9.76
N LEU A 54 2.22 -21.02 8.99
CA LEU A 54 2.93 -22.23 9.41
C LEU A 54 4.40 -21.96 9.76
N ILE A 55 4.99 -20.88 9.25
CA ILE A 55 6.40 -20.50 9.49
C ILE A 55 6.57 -19.16 10.21
N ASP A 56 5.48 -18.60 10.76
CA ASP A 56 5.49 -17.29 11.43
C ASP A 56 6.40 -17.27 12.67
N ASP A 57 6.29 -18.29 13.54
CA ASP A 57 7.09 -18.37 14.76
C ASP A 57 8.58 -18.57 14.47
N GLU A 58 8.91 -19.37 13.46
CA GLU A 58 10.30 -19.58 13.02
C GLU A 58 10.94 -18.25 12.59
N LEU A 59 10.20 -17.46 11.80
CA LEU A 59 10.67 -16.14 11.36
C LEU A 59 10.70 -15.10 12.48
N LYS A 60 9.77 -15.15 13.44
CA LYS A 60 9.84 -14.34 14.67
C LYS A 60 11.13 -14.64 15.43
N ASN A 61 11.42 -15.92 15.69
CA ASN A 61 12.62 -16.36 16.42
C ASN A 61 13.91 -15.96 15.67
N PHE A 62 13.93 -16.12 14.35
CA PHE A 62 15.02 -15.65 13.50
C PHE A 62 15.23 -14.13 13.64
N SER A 63 14.17 -13.34 13.49
CA SER A 63 14.21 -11.87 13.65
C SER A 63 14.76 -11.46 15.02
N GLU A 64 14.28 -12.08 16.09
CA GLU A 64 14.74 -11.82 17.47
C GLU A 64 16.22 -12.14 17.66
N LYS A 65 16.70 -13.21 17.04
CA LYS A 65 18.12 -13.60 17.11
C LYS A 65 19.04 -12.60 16.42
N ILE A 66 18.65 -12.05 15.27
CA ILE A 66 19.50 -11.09 14.53
C ILE A 66 19.42 -9.71 15.17
N ASN A 67 18.29 -9.40 15.85
CA ASN A 67 18.04 -8.13 16.52
C ASN A 67 18.29 -6.90 15.63
N ALA A 68 17.83 -6.97 14.38
CA ALA A 68 18.10 -5.96 13.34
C ALA A 68 16.98 -4.90 13.23
N LYS A 69 16.38 -4.47 14.35
CA LYS A 69 15.20 -3.57 14.34
C LYS A 69 15.44 -2.23 13.61
N VAL A 70 16.66 -1.67 13.72
CA VAL A 70 17.03 -0.43 13.01
C VAL A 70 17.03 -0.65 11.50
N LEU A 71 17.62 -1.76 11.03
CA LEU A 71 17.57 -2.14 9.62
C LEU A 71 16.12 -2.38 9.18
N GLY A 72 15.33 -3.05 10.01
CA GLY A 72 13.91 -3.27 9.75
C GLY A 72 13.14 -1.97 9.49
N LYS A 73 13.36 -0.95 10.35
CA LYS A 73 12.76 0.39 10.20
C LYS A 73 13.21 1.11 8.92
N ILE A 74 14.48 0.97 8.53
CA ILE A 74 14.98 1.54 7.27
C ILE A 74 14.33 0.85 6.07
N MET A 75 14.27 -0.48 6.09
CA MET A 75 13.70 -1.28 5.01
C MET A 75 12.19 -1.04 4.86
N SER A 76 11.48 -0.82 5.97
CA SER A 76 10.03 -0.62 5.96
C SER A 76 9.59 0.82 5.66
N PHE A 77 10.50 1.80 5.80
CA PHE A 77 10.23 3.22 5.60
C PHE A 77 9.47 3.56 4.29
N PRO A 78 9.79 2.98 3.11
CA PRO A 78 9.05 3.28 1.88
C PRO A 78 7.57 2.86 1.91
N GLY A 79 7.18 1.94 2.79
CA GLY A 79 5.79 1.52 2.99
C GLY A 79 5.04 2.30 4.07
N ASP A 80 5.69 3.24 4.76
CA ASP A 80 5.02 4.03 5.79
C ASP A 80 3.98 4.95 5.16
N GLY A 81 2.76 4.95 5.70
CA GLY A 81 1.66 5.80 5.24
C GLY A 81 1.99 7.29 5.23
N ILE A 82 2.85 7.75 6.15
CA ILE A 82 3.31 9.14 6.25
C ILE A 82 4.22 9.51 5.07
N ILE A 83 4.94 8.53 4.50
CA ILE A 83 5.87 8.74 3.40
C ILE A 83 5.19 8.51 2.06
N ILE A 84 4.43 7.43 1.94
CA ILE A 84 3.88 6.98 0.67
C ILE A 84 2.68 7.82 0.22
N THR A 85 1.90 8.38 1.16
CA THR A 85 0.74 9.22 0.81
C THR A 85 1.16 10.54 0.18
N PRO A 86 2.11 11.32 0.76
CA PRO A 86 2.64 12.49 0.07
C PRO A 86 3.38 12.16 -1.23
N LEU A 87 4.04 10.99 -1.32
CA LEU A 87 4.69 10.56 -2.57
C LEU A 87 3.68 10.44 -3.71
N VAL A 88 2.56 9.73 -3.50
CA VAL A 88 1.57 9.54 -4.57
C VAL A 88 0.80 10.81 -4.91
N LEU A 89 0.46 11.63 -3.89
CA LEU A 89 -0.19 12.91 -4.08
C LEU A 89 0.72 13.89 -4.83
N GLY A 90 1.97 14.01 -4.39
CA GLY A 90 2.98 14.87 -5.02
C GLY A 90 3.29 14.43 -6.44
N GLY A 91 3.41 13.11 -6.68
CA GLY A 91 3.62 12.56 -8.02
C GLY A 91 2.46 12.84 -8.98
N TYR A 92 1.21 12.73 -8.50
CA TYR A 92 0.03 13.08 -9.29
C TYR A 92 0.01 14.58 -9.61
N ILE A 93 0.17 15.44 -8.60
CA ILE A 93 0.20 16.91 -8.76
C ILE A 93 1.31 17.31 -9.73
N PHE A 94 2.51 16.74 -9.59
CA PHE A 94 3.63 17.01 -10.47
C PHE A 94 3.33 16.56 -11.91
N GLY A 95 2.73 15.37 -12.10
CA GLY A 95 2.29 14.91 -13.42
C GLY A 95 1.24 15.82 -14.07
N VAL A 96 0.32 16.40 -13.28
CA VAL A 96 -0.62 17.43 -13.75
C VAL A 96 0.14 18.68 -14.18
N ILE A 97 1.00 19.24 -13.30
CA ILE A 97 1.73 20.50 -13.54
C ILE A 97 2.68 20.38 -14.72
N SER A 98 3.40 19.27 -14.83
CA SER A 98 4.36 18.99 -15.89
C SER A 98 3.72 18.51 -17.19
N GLU A 99 2.38 18.43 -17.24
CA GLU A 99 1.59 17.94 -18.38
C GLU A 99 2.01 16.53 -18.87
N ASN A 100 2.62 15.75 -17.99
CA ASN A 100 3.07 14.40 -18.30
C ASN A 100 1.94 13.41 -18.03
N GLN A 101 1.21 13.05 -19.07
CA GLN A 101 0.04 12.17 -18.97
C GLN A 101 0.36 10.79 -18.39
N LYS A 102 1.55 10.26 -18.71
CA LYS A 102 2.01 8.97 -18.18
C LYS A 102 2.26 9.06 -16.68
N LEU A 103 2.96 10.10 -16.22
CA LEU A 103 3.23 10.35 -14.81
C LEU A 103 1.92 10.57 -14.04
N LYS A 104 1.06 11.45 -14.56
CA LYS A 104 -0.27 11.72 -14.00
C LYS A 104 -1.09 10.43 -13.84
N SER A 105 -1.20 9.63 -14.90
CA SER A 105 -1.98 8.40 -14.89
C SER A 105 -1.41 7.34 -13.95
N ALA A 106 -0.08 7.12 -13.98
CA ALA A 106 0.57 6.14 -13.10
C ALA A 106 0.36 6.49 -11.62
N PHE A 107 0.53 7.76 -11.25
CA PHE A 107 0.32 8.19 -9.87
C PHE A 107 -1.15 8.18 -9.46
N LEU A 108 -2.08 8.57 -10.34
CA LEU A 108 -3.51 8.49 -10.07
C LEU A 108 -3.95 7.04 -9.81
N LYS A 109 -3.50 6.10 -10.64
CA LYS A 109 -3.73 4.66 -10.44
C LYS A 109 -3.14 4.15 -9.14
N SER A 110 -1.92 4.58 -8.79
CA SER A 110 -1.28 4.18 -7.53
C SER A 110 -2.05 4.71 -6.32
N MET A 111 -2.58 5.93 -6.41
CA MET A 111 -3.36 6.57 -5.36
C MET A 111 -4.72 5.88 -5.18
N SER A 112 -5.42 5.56 -6.27
CA SER A 112 -6.68 4.82 -6.21
C SER A 112 -6.47 3.41 -5.66
N ASN A 113 -5.45 2.68 -6.13
CA ASN A 113 -5.09 1.37 -5.60
C ASN A 113 -4.78 1.43 -4.10
N LEU A 114 -3.97 2.40 -3.66
CA LEU A 114 -3.64 2.63 -2.25
C LEU A 114 -4.89 2.86 -1.41
N LEU A 115 -5.81 3.73 -1.86
CA LEU A 115 -7.03 4.06 -1.12
C LEU A 115 -7.93 2.83 -0.92
N PHE A 116 -8.29 2.15 -1.99
CA PHE A 116 -9.22 1.02 -1.94
C PHE A 116 -8.64 -0.17 -1.16
N SER A 117 -7.35 -0.47 -1.35
CA SER A 117 -6.67 -1.52 -0.56
C SER A 117 -6.51 -1.12 0.91
N THR A 118 -6.30 0.16 1.22
CA THR A 118 -6.28 0.66 2.61
C THR A 118 -7.63 0.44 3.29
N ILE A 119 -8.75 0.73 2.63
CA ILE A 119 -10.10 0.48 3.18
C ILE A 119 -10.25 -1.00 3.53
N ALA A 120 -9.91 -1.90 2.61
CA ALA A 120 -9.96 -3.35 2.85
C ALA A 120 -9.10 -3.77 4.05
N VAL A 121 -7.83 -3.32 4.10
CA VAL A 121 -6.91 -3.64 5.20
C VAL A 121 -7.39 -3.11 6.54
N GLN A 122 -7.94 -1.89 6.60
CA GLN A 122 -8.42 -1.32 7.86
C GLN A 122 -9.63 -2.07 8.41
N ILE A 123 -10.51 -2.57 7.54
CA ILE A 123 -11.63 -3.44 7.94
C ILE A 123 -11.09 -4.77 8.49
N LEU A 124 -10.15 -5.40 7.79
CA LEU A 124 -9.58 -6.70 8.22
C LEU A 124 -8.77 -6.61 9.53
N LYS A 125 -8.21 -5.43 9.85
CA LYS A 125 -7.49 -5.18 11.11
C LYS A 125 -8.35 -5.33 12.37
N PHE A 126 -9.68 -5.33 12.24
CA PHE A 126 -10.57 -5.63 13.36
C PHE A 126 -10.56 -7.11 13.78
N SER A 127 -9.91 -8.00 13.01
CA SER A 127 -9.69 -9.42 13.36
C SER A 127 -9.04 -9.63 14.73
N GLY A 128 -8.28 -8.66 15.24
CA GLY A 128 -7.75 -8.72 16.60
C GLY A 128 -6.42 -9.46 16.73
N ARG A 129 -5.78 -9.85 15.62
CA ARG A 129 -4.51 -10.59 15.68
C ARG A 129 -3.43 -9.79 16.40
N GLU A 130 -2.83 -10.42 17.41
CA GLU A 130 -1.75 -9.82 18.19
C GLU A 130 -0.46 -9.73 17.36
N ARG A 131 0.34 -8.68 17.60
CA ARG A 131 1.64 -8.50 16.94
C ARG A 131 2.69 -9.42 17.56
N PRO A 132 3.75 -9.82 16.82
CA PRO A 132 4.84 -10.64 17.37
C PRO A 132 5.50 -10.07 18.62
N SER A 133 5.54 -8.74 18.75
CA SER A 133 6.11 -8.04 19.91
C SER A 133 5.25 -8.08 21.19
N ALA A 134 4.00 -8.53 21.10
CA ALA A 134 3.08 -8.61 22.24
C ALA A 134 2.49 -10.01 22.47
N ALA A 135 2.68 -10.92 21.52
CA ALA A 135 2.12 -12.26 21.50
C ALA A 135 3.18 -13.32 21.85
N ASP A 136 2.73 -14.37 22.53
CA ASP A 136 3.56 -15.54 22.77
C ASP A 136 3.62 -16.41 21.50
N PHE A 137 2.48 -16.54 20.80
CA PHE A 137 2.34 -17.37 19.59
C PHE A 137 1.58 -16.64 18.45
N GLN A 138 1.79 -17.09 17.20
CA GLN A 138 1.20 -16.52 15.98
C GLN A 138 -0.34 -16.57 15.89
N TYR A 139 -0.99 -17.36 16.75
CA TYR A 139 -2.45 -17.53 16.81
C TYR A 139 -3.12 -16.84 18.00
N ASP A 140 -2.44 -15.87 18.62
CA ASP A 140 -3.04 -15.03 19.65
C ASP A 140 -3.94 -13.95 19.03
N PHE A 141 -5.20 -13.89 19.46
CA PHE A 141 -6.19 -12.90 19.00
C PHE A 141 -6.93 -12.26 20.18
N SER A 142 -7.05 -10.94 20.12
CA SER A 142 -7.78 -10.12 21.08
C SER A 142 -8.83 -9.27 20.37
N PHE A 143 -10.10 -9.67 20.49
CA PHE A 143 -11.23 -9.00 19.85
C PHE A 143 -11.96 -8.02 20.80
N PRO A 144 -12.39 -6.85 20.31
CA PRO A 144 -12.09 -6.27 19.00
C PRO A 144 -10.64 -5.76 18.93
N GLY A 145 -10.02 -5.88 17.74
CA GLY A 145 -8.68 -5.36 17.45
C GLY A 145 -8.62 -3.83 17.44
N ILE A 146 -8.80 -3.18 18.60
CA ILE A 146 -8.83 -1.71 18.72
C ILE A 146 -7.44 -1.17 19.04
N LYS A 147 -6.70 -1.86 19.92
CA LYS A 147 -5.35 -1.45 20.32
C LYS A 147 -4.36 -1.77 19.19
N SER A 148 -3.34 -0.91 19.02
CA SER A 148 -2.30 -1.08 17.99
C SER A 148 -1.65 -2.48 18.02
N LYS A 149 -1.43 -3.02 19.23
CA LYS A 149 -0.87 -4.37 19.42
C LYS A 149 -1.77 -5.52 18.95
N PHE A 150 -3.06 -5.29 18.73
CA PHE A 150 -4.05 -6.27 18.24
C PHE A 150 -4.46 -6.03 16.77
N ARG A 151 -3.70 -5.19 16.07
CA ARG A 151 -3.95 -4.83 14.66
C ARG A 151 -2.83 -5.34 13.76
N SER A 152 -2.39 -6.58 13.97
CA SER A 152 -1.32 -7.18 13.17
C SER A 152 -1.80 -7.52 11.77
N PHE A 153 -2.87 -8.32 11.64
CA PHE A 153 -3.33 -8.82 10.36
C PHE A 153 -4.29 -7.86 9.64
N PRO A 154 -4.12 -7.61 8.33
CA PRO A 154 -2.90 -7.75 7.54
C PRO A 154 -1.99 -6.52 7.71
N SER A 155 -0.75 -6.60 7.19
CA SER A 155 0.23 -5.51 7.28
C SER A 155 -0.11 -4.35 6.36
N GLY A 156 -0.24 -3.14 6.93
CA GLY A 156 -0.51 -1.92 6.18
C GLY A 156 0.69 -1.42 5.36
N HIS A 157 1.92 -1.57 5.87
CA HIS A 157 3.12 -1.16 5.11
C HIS A 157 3.33 -2.04 3.87
N ALA A 158 3.12 -3.35 4.03
CA ALA A 158 3.21 -4.32 2.94
C ALA A 158 2.13 -4.06 1.88
N GLN A 159 0.89 -3.79 2.29
CA GLN A 159 -0.19 -3.40 1.38
C GLN A 159 0.10 -2.08 0.67
N ALA A 160 0.47 -1.02 1.40
CA ALA A 160 0.68 0.29 0.82
C ALA A 160 1.83 0.29 -0.19
N SER A 161 2.98 -0.30 0.19
CA SER A 161 4.12 -0.45 -0.72
C SER A 161 3.76 -1.25 -1.96
N SER A 162 3.06 -2.38 -1.81
CA SER A 162 2.61 -3.21 -2.93
C SER A 162 1.66 -2.47 -3.89
N ALA A 163 0.64 -1.79 -3.34
CA ALA A 163 -0.33 -1.02 -4.12
C ALA A 163 0.29 0.12 -4.93
N VAL A 164 1.38 0.71 -4.43
CA VAL A 164 2.03 1.84 -5.08
C VAL A 164 3.17 1.39 -5.99
N TYR A 165 4.17 0.68 -5.46
CA TYR A 165 5.40 0.40 -6.21
C TYR A 165 5.20 -0.62 -7.33
N PHE A 166 4.30 -1.60 -7.19
CA PHE A 166 3.97 -2.47 -8.33
C PHE A 166 3.22 -1.70 -9.43
N THR A 167 2.29 -0.82 -9.07
CA THR A 167 1.59 0.04 -10.04
C THR A 167 2.57 0.98 -10.75
N LEU A 168 3.45 1.66 -10.02
CA LEU A 168 4.47 2.52 -10.62
C LEU A 168 5.44 1.70 -11.50
N GLY A 169 5.92 0.54 -11.04
CA GLY A 169 6.79 -0.32 -11.82
C GLY A 169 6.18 -0.84 -13.12
N LYS A 170 4.85 -0.99 -13.16
CA LYS A 170 4.11 -1.44 -14.34
C LYS A 170 3.74 -0.31 -15.30
N HIS A 171 3.32 0.84 -14.78
CA HIS A 171 2.74 1.92 -15.59
C HIS A 171 3.70 3.09 -15.85
N LEU A 172 4.72 3.27 -15.01
CA LEU A 172 5.69 4.38 -15.14
C LEU A 172 6.99 3.97 -15.82
N CYS A 173 7.53 2.79 -15.48
CA CYS A 173 8.83 2.34 -15.97
C CYS A 173 8.83 1.96 -17.46
N GLU A 174 9.90 2.31 -18.17
CA GLU A 174 10.10 1.97 -19.59
C GLU A 174 11.14 0.88 -19.80
N ASN A 175 12.07 0.75 -18.86
CA ASN A 175 13.13 -0.25 -18.91
C ASN A 175 12.98 -1.26 -17.76
N LYS A 176 13.52 -2.46 -17.98
CA LYS A 176 13.45 -3.57 -17.03
C LYS A 176 14.08 -3.21 -15.68
N LEU A 177 15.16 -2.44 -15.68
CA LEU A 177 15.87 -2.06 -14.45
C LEU A 177 14.99 -1.23 -13.52
N CYS A 178 14.28 -0.24 -14.04
CA CYS A 178 13.32 0.58 -13.31
C CYS A 178 12.23 -0.30 -12.68
N SER A 179 11.62 -1.20 -13.47
CA SER A 179 10.58 -2.10 -12.95
C SER A 179 11.13 -3.05 -11.88
N ILE A 180 12.33 -3.61 -12.06
CA ILE A 180 12.99 -4.48 -11.06
C ILE A 180 13.19 -3.72 -9.74
N ILE A 181 13.70 -2.48 -9.81
CA ILE A 181 13.91 -1.65 -8.61
C ILE A 181 12.58 -1.46 -7.89
N LEU A 182 11.52 -0.99 -8.58
CA LEU A 182 10.23 -0.75 -7.93
C LEU A 182 9.56 -2.03 -7.43
N PHE A 183 9.66 -3.13 -8.18
CA PHE A 183 9.09 -4.43 -7.77
C PHE A 183 9.83 -5.06 -6.58
N SER A 184 11.09 -4.67 -6.33
CA SER A 184 11.84 -5.13 -5.16
C SER A 184 11.42 -4.43 -3.85
N VAL A 185 10.79 -3.25 -3.93
CA VAL A 185 10.47 -2.45 -2.73
C VAL A 185 9.44 -3.14 -1.81
N PRO A 186 8.30 -3.67 -2.29
CA PRO A 186 7.32 -4.29 -1.39
C PRO A 186 7.87 -5.51 -0.61
N PRO A 187 8.62 -6.46 -1.23
CA PRO A 187 9.30 -7.52 -0.48
C PRO A 187 10.27 -7.00 0.60
N ILE A 188 11.07 -5.96 0.28
CA ILE A 188 12.01 -5.33 1.22
C ILE A 188 11.25 -4.71 2.40
N VAL A 189 10.17 -3.98 2.12
CA VAL A 189 9.32 -3.37 3.14
C VAL A 189 8.72 -4.44 4.06
N SER A 190 8.16 -5.50 3.48
CA SER A 190 7.59 -6.63 4.21
C SER A 190 8.60 -7.29 5.14
N PHE A 191 9.80 -7.58 4.63
CA PHE A 191 10.88 -8.13 5.45
C PHE A 191 11.28 -7.17 6.58
N GLY A 192 11.33 -5.87 6.31
CA GLY A 192 11.57 -4.86 7.33
C GLY A 192 10.58 -4.93 8.50
N ARG A 193 9.28 -5.14 8.22
CA ARG A 193 8.25 -5.29 9.27
C ARG A 193 8.40 -6.54 10.12
N ILE A 194 8.95 -7.62 9.54
CA ILE A 194 9.28 -8.85 10.26
C ILE A 194 10.46 -8.60 11.20
N LEU A 195 11.53 -7.95 10.71
CA LEU A 195 12.71 -7.56 11.53
C LEU A 195 12.36 -6.63 12.70
N GLU A 196 11.30 -5.84 12.56
CA GLU A 196 10.79 -4.98 13.63
C GLU A 196 9.91 -5.71 14.66
N ASN A 197 9.61 -7.01 14.47
CA ASN A 197 8.59 -7.76 15.22
C ASN A 197 7.23 -7.04 15.26
N SER A 198 6.94 -6.30 14.18
CA SER A 198 5.71 -5.53 14.04
C SER A 198 4.60 -6.31 13.35
N HIS A 199 4.96 -7.27 12.50
CA HIS A 199 4.04 -8.10 11.74
C HIS A 199 4.62 -9.50 11.56
N TRP A 200 3.73 -10.49 11.53
CA TRP A 200 4.04 -11.86 11.13
C TRP A 200 4.31 -11.92 9.62
N LEU A 201 4.98 -12.97 9.13
CA LEU A 201 5.20 -13.15 7.70
C LEU A 201 3.85 -13.18 6.97
N SER A 202 2.92 -13.98 7.48
CA SER A 202 1.58 -14.10 6.93
C SER A 202 0.83 -12.78 6.83
N ASP A 203 0.97 -11.89 7.81
CA ASP A 203 0.39 -10.54 7.73
C ASP A 203 0.94 -9.75 6.54
N THR A 204 2.25 -9.88 6.29
CA THR A 204 2.94 -9.16 5.20
C THR A 204 2.62 -9.73 3.83
N ILE A 205 2.54 -11.05 3.68
CA ILE A 205 2.13 -11.72 2.44
C ILE A 205 0.69 -11.34 2.10
N SER A 206 -0.24 -11.46 3.05
CA SER A 206 -1.64 -11.07 2.84
C SER A 206 -1.75 -9.58 2.49
N GLY A 207 -1.00 -8.72 3.19
CA GLY A 207 -0.94 -7.29 2.89
C GLY A 207 -0.48 -7.02 1.45
N MET A 208 0.62 -7.63 1.01
CA MET A 208 1.13 -7.47 -0.35
C MET A 208 0.12 -7.90 -1.41
N ILE A 209 -0.51 -9.07 -1.23
CA ILE A 209 -1.51 -9.59 -2.19
C ILE A 209 -2.72 -8.66 -2.28
N ILE A 210 -3.23 -8.19 -1.15
CA ILE A 210 -4.34 -7.22 -1.13
C ILE A 210 -3.93 -5.91 -1.83
N GLY A 211 -2.71 -5.43 -1.61
CA GLY A 211 -2.20 -4.22 -2.24
C GLY A 211 -2.13 -4.31 -3.76
N VAL A 212 -1.67 -5.45 -4.30
CA VAL A 212 -1.49 -5.65 -5.74
C VAL A 212 -2.76 -6.09 -6.48
N SER A 213 -3.88 -6.24 -5.78
CA SER A 213 -5.12 -6.84 -6.30
C SER A 213 -5.55 -6.30 -7.67
N PHE A 214 -5.58 -4.97 -7.82
CA PHE A 214 -6.02 -4.34 -9.06
C PHE A 214 -5.03 -4.50 -10.23
N GLU A 215 -3.80 -4.92 -9.97
CA GLU A 215 -2.78 -5.11 -11.01
C GLU A 215 -2.66 -6.55 -11.50
N LEU A 216 -3.05 -7.53 -10.67
CA LEU A 216 -2.87 -8.95 -10.95
C LEU A 216 -4.15 -9.71 -11.31
N PHE A 217 -5.30 -9.29 -10.76
CA PHE A 217 -6.60 -9.93 -11.02
C PHE A 217 -7.44 -9.07 -11.97
#